data_AF-A0A2J8NGE8-F1
#
_entry.id   AF-A0A2J8NGE8-F1
#
_cell.length_a   1.000
_cell.length_b   1.000
_cell.length_c   1.000
_cell.angle_alpha   90.00
_cell.angle_beta   90.00
_cell.angle_gamma   90.00
#
_symmetry.space_group_name_H-M   'P 1'
#
loop_
_entity.id
_entity.type
_entity.pdbx_description
1 polymer ?
#
loop_
_entity_poly.entity_id
_entity_poly.type
_entity_poly.pdbx_seq_one_letter_code
_entity_poly.pdbx_strand_id
1 'polypeptide(L)'
;RKDRLWRNLSRMQSRFGKKEFSFFPQSFILPQDAKLLRKAWESSSRQKWIVKPPASARGIGIQVIHKWSQLPKRRPLLVQRYLHKPYLISGSKFDLRIYVYVTSYDPLRIYLFSDGLVRFASCKALKALWNYLSQKGVNSDAIWEKIKDVVVKTIISSEPYVTSLLKMYVRRPYSCHELFGFDIMLDENLKPWV
;
A
#
# COMPACT_ATOMS: atom_id res chain seq x y z
N ARG A 1 10.17 0.49 -3.00
CA ARG A 1 10.55 0.58 -1.56
C ARG A 1 9.49 1.36 -0.79
N LYS A 2 9.14 0.96 0.44
CA LYS A 2 8.00 1.53 1.19
C LYS A 2 8.21 2.98 1.65
N ASP A 3 9.44 3.35 1.97
CA ASP A 3 9.82 4.71 2.36
C ASP A 3 9.63 5.71 1.20
N ARG A 4 10.08 5.36 0.00
CA ARG A 4 9.88 6.18 -1.21
C ARG A 4 8.41 6.26 -1.60
N LEU A 5 7.68 5.14 -1.51
CA LEU A 5 6.24 5.11 -1.74
C LEU A 5 5.51 6.10 -0.83
N TRP A 6 5.78 6.05 0.47
CA TRP A 6 5.18 6.99 1.42
C TRP A 6 5.51 8.45 1.10
N ARG A 7 6.77 8.77 0.77
CA ARG A 7 7.16 10.14 0.40
C ARG A 7 6.40 10.64 -0.82
N ASN A 8 6.24 9.81 -1.85
CA ASN A 8 5.51 10.17 -3.06
C ASN A 8 4.03 10.40 -2.76
N LEU A 9 3.38 9.47 -2.06
CA LEU A 9 1.98 9.60 -1.67
C LEU A 9 1.74 10.80 -0.76
N SER A 10 2.64 11.07 0.18
CA SER A 10 2.55 12.25 1.06
C SER A 10 2.64 13.56 0.28
N ARG A 11 3.51 13.65 -0.74
CA ARG A 11 3.54 14.82 -1.65
C ARG A 11 2.23 14.97 -2.42
N MET A 12 1.68 13.85 -2.92
CA MET A 12 0.38 13.86 -3.62
C MET A 12 -0.77 14.28 -2.70
N GLN A 13 -0.78 13.83 -1.43
CA GLN A 13 -1.75 14.27 -0.41
C GLN A 13 -1.70 15.79 -0.18
N SER A 14 -0.52 16.38 -0.14
CA SER A 14 -0.36 17.83 0.03
C SER A 14 -0.85 18.62 -1.19
N ARG A 15 -0.66 18.09 -2.40
CA ARG A 15 -1.00 18.77 -3.65
C ARG A 15 -2.47 18.63 -4.06
N PHE A 16 -3.04 17.43 -3.89
CA PHE A 16 -4.38 17.09 -4.39
C PHE A 16 -5.39 16.80 -3.27
N GLY A 17 -4.95 16.91 -2.02
CA GLY A 17 -5.79 16.72 -0.85
C GLY A 17 -5.71 15.30 -0.27
N LYS A 18 -5.96 15.23 1.04
CA LYS A 18 -5.88 13.98 1.79
C LYS A 18 -6.91 12.95 1.34
N LYS A 19 -8.12 13.37 0.96
CA LYS A 19 -9.21 12.45 0.59
C LYS A 19 -8.80 11.56 -0.58
N GLU A 20 -8.22 12.15 -1.63
CA GLU A 20 -7.81 11.45 -2.85
C GLU A 20 -6.70 10.42 -2.64
N PHE A 21 -5.76 10.71 -1.72
CA PHE A 21 -4.59 9.87 -1.46
C PHE A 21 -4.63 9.21 -0.06
N SER A 22 -5.82 9.03 0.52
CA SER A 22 -6.03 8.44 1.86
C SER A 22 -6.08 6.91 1.86
N PHE A 23 -5.39 6.25 0.95
CA PHE A 23 -5.39 4.78 0.78
C PHE A 23 -4.08 4.13 1.21
N PHE A 24 -3.18 4.87 1.86
CA PHE A 24 -1.98 4.34 2.48
C PHE A 24 -1.97 4.75 3.96
N PRO A 25 -1.77 3.82 4.91
CA PRO A 25 -1.79 4.17 6.32
C PRO A 25 -0.69 5.18 6.65
N GLN A 26 -1.03 6.18 7.47
CA GLN A 26 -0.08 7.22 7.89
C GLN A 26 1.23 6.59 8.37
N SER A 27 2.34 7.06 7.81
CA SER A 27 3.66 6.50 8.08
C SER A 27 4.67 7.59 8.40
N PHE A 28 5.77 7.19 9.00
CA PHE A 28 6.85 8.05 9.46
C PHE A 28 8.18 7.35 9.20
N ILE A 29 9.10 8.05 8.57
CA ILE A 29 10.43 7.55 8.22
C ILE A 29 11.41 8.07 9.26
N LEU A 30 11.97 7.16 10.06
CA LEU A 30 12.94 7.50 11.08
C LEU A 30 14.37 7.48 10.51
N PRO A 31 15.26 8.38 10.98
CA PRO A 31 15.05 9.34 12.07
C PRO A 31 14.36 10.67 11.68
N GLN A 32 14.13 10.94 10.39
CA GLN A 32 13.70 12.25 9.90
C GLN A 32 12.36 12.71 10.49
N ASP A 33 11.39 11.80 10.60
CA ASP A 33 10.04 12.09 11.05
C ASP A 33 9.84 11.86 12.56
N ALA A 34 10.91 11.75 13.36
CA ALA A 34 10.82 11.38 14.78
C ALA A 34 9.92 12.32 15.59
N LYS A 35 10.01 13.64 15.35
CA LYS A 35 9.17 14.65 16.02
C LYS A 35 7.69 14.50 15.65
N LEU A 36 7.41 14.23 14.36
CA LEU A 36 6.05 14.03 13.86
C LEU A 36 5.44 12.73 14.39
N LEU A 37 6.23 11.65 14.42
CA LEU A 37 5.83 10.37 15.02
C LEU A 37 5.49 10.56 16.50
N ARG A 38 6.30 11.33 17.25
CA ARG A 38 6.07 11.59 18.67
C ARG A 38 4.72 12.28 18.89
N LYS A 39 4.45 13.35 18.15
CA LYS A 39 3.16 14.07 18.20
C LYS A 39 1.98 13.16 17.86
N ALA A 40 2.11 12.35 16.81
CA ALA A 40 1.07 11.40 16.42
C ALA A 40 0.85 10.30 17.48
N TRP A 41 1.91 9.84 18.13
CA TRP A 41 1.86 8.85 19.19
C TRP A 41 1.11 9.36 20.42
N GLU A 42 1.38 10.59 20.84
CA GLU A 42 0.76 11.23 22.01
C GLU A 42 -0.72 11.54 21.77
N SER A 43 -1.13 11.76 20.51
CA SER A 43 -2.54 12.01 20.16
C SER A 43 -3.45 10.79 20.31
N SER A 44 -2.93 9.56 20.40
CA SER A 44 -3.75 8.35 20.50
C SER A 44 -3.05 7.23 21.28
N SER A 45 -3.43 7.08 22.55
CA SER A 45 -2.86 6.07 23.46
C SER A 45 -3.21 4.62 23.10
N ARG A 46 -4.27 4.38 22.32
CA ARG A 46 -4.72 3.04 21.90
C ARG A 46 -4.19 2.62 20.53
N GLN A 47 -3.54 3.52 19.80
CA GLN A 47 -3.07 3.26 18.44
C GLN A 47 -1.90 2.27 18.45
N LYS A 48 -2.03 1.16 17.70
CA LYS A 48 -0.92 0.23 17.43
C LYS A 48 -0.16 0.71 16.20
N TRP A 49 1.14 0.44 16.17
CA TRP A 49 2.02 0.81 15.07
C TRP A 49 2.71 -0.44 14.55
N ILE A 50 2.97 -0.49 13.25
CA ILE A 50 3.76 -1.53 12.61
C ILE A 50 5.11 -0.93 12.20
N VAL A 51 6.19 -1.48 12.76
CA VAL A 51 7.56 -1.14 12.41
C VAL A 51 8.00 -2.04 11.29
N LYS A 52 8.53 -1.43 10.23
CA LYS A 52 9.01 -2.13 9.03
C LYS A 52 10.47 -1.70 8.79
N PRO A 53 11.44 -2.62 8.86
CA PRO A 53 12.82 -2.31 8.53
C PRO A 53 13.00 -2.01 7.03
N PRO A 54 14.00 -1.19 6.66
CA PRO A 54 14.26 -0.79 5.28
C PRO A 54 14.70 -2.00 4.47
N ALA A 55 14.20 -2.10 3.24
CA ALA A 55 14.56 -3.14 2.27
C ALA A 55 14.40 -4.60 2.74
N SER A 56 13.62 -4.86 3.80
CA SER A 56 13.29 -6.22 4.22
C SER A 56 12.17 -6.82 3.35
N ALA A 57 12.28 -8.13 3.11
CA ALA A 57 11.28 -8.95 2.43
C ALA A 57 10.82 -10.10 3.35
N ARG A 58 9.73 -10.79 2.97
CA ARG A 58 9.19 -11.97 3.68
C ARG A 58 8.79 -11.73 5.14
N GLY A 59 8.52 -10.48 5.52
CA GLY A 59 8.07 -10.13 6.88
C GLY A 59 9.18 -10.11 7.94
N ILE A 60 10.45 -10.31 7.56
CA ILE A 60 11.55 -10.36 8.52
C ILE A 60 11.71 -9.01 9.23
N GLY A 61 11.70 -9.05 10.56
CA GLY A 61 11.86 -7.86 11.41
C GLY A 61 10.64 -6.92 11.45
N ILE A 62 9.49 -7.33 10.89
CA ILE A 62 8.25 -6.59 11.06
C ILE A 62 7.71 -6.83 12.47
N GLN A 63 7.40 -5.76 13.19
CA GLN A 63 6.90 -5.82 14.56
C GLN A 63 5.70 -4.91 14.74
N VAL A 64 4.68 -5.39 15.45
CA VAL A 64 3.57 -4.55 15.89
C VAL A 64 3.85 -4.10 17.32
N ILE A 65 3.91 -2.79 17.51
CA ILE A 65 4.23 -2.15 18.79
C ILE A 65 3.06 -1.28 19.27
N HIS A 66 2.97 -1.12 20.57
CA HIS A 66 1.95 -0.29 21.22
C HIS A 66 2.53 0.58 22.36
N LYS A 67 3.80 0.34 22.75
CA LYS A 67 4.54 1.16 23.71
C LYS A 67 5.73 1.80 23.02
N TRP A 68 6.03 3.05 23.35
CA TRP A 68 7.17 3.78 22.79
C TRP A 68 8.51 3.08 23.06
N SER A 69 8.63 2.43 24.23
CA SER A 69 9.83 1.69 24.63
C SER A 69 10.17 0.51 23.71
N GLN A 70 9.20 -0.01 22.96
CA GLN A 70 9.39 -1.12 22.00
C GLN A 70 9.99 -0.65 20.68
N LEU A 71 10.07 0.67 20.42
CA LEU A 71 10.58 1.20 19.17
C LEU A 71 12.10 0.93 19.07
N PRO A 72 12.58 0.21 18.03
CA PRO A 72 14.01 -0.07 17.92
C PRO A 72 14.82 1.22 17.76
N LYS A 73 15.88 1.35 18.57
CA LYS A 73 16.79 2.50 18.52
C LYS A 73 17.88 2.26 17.46
N ARG A 74 18.41 3.35 16.88
CA ARG A 74 19.64 3.37 16.04
C ARG A 74 19.57 2.63 14.69
N ARG A 75 18.40 2.55 14.06
CA ARG A 75 18.28 2.10 12.66
C ARG A 75 17.26 2.97 11.90
N PRO A 76 17.46 3.24 10.60
CA PRO A 76 16.40 3.78 9.76
C PRO A 76 15.24 2.80 9.72
N LEU A 77 14.00 3.26 9.93
CA LEU A 77 12.81 2.42 10.01
C LEU A 77 11.62 3.17 9.42
N LEU A 78 10.66 2.42 8.87
CA LEU A 78 9.33 2.95 8.58
C LEU A 78 8.39 2.54 9.72
N VAL A 79 7.83 3.52 10.43
CA VAL A 79 6.78 3.30 11.41
C VAL A 79 5.46 3.68 10.77
N GLN A 80 4.53 2.75 10.68
CA GLN A 80 3.25 2.94 10.02
C GLN A 80 2.11 2.66 10.99
N ARG A 81 1.01 3.40 10.87
CA ARG A 81 -0.21 3.16 11.64
C ARG A 81 -0.78 1.77 11.32
N TYR A 82 -1.02 0.96 12.34
CA TYR A 82 -1.57 -0.38 12.14
C TYR A 82 -3.06 -0.30 11.81
N LEU A 83 -3.50 -1.06 10.79
CA LEU A 83 -4.91 -1.18 10.44
C LEU A 83 -5.60 -2.11 11.44
N HIS A 84 -6.33 -1.52 12.39
CA HIS A 84 -6.93 -2.25 13.53
C HIS A 84 -8.09 -3.14 13.13
N LYS A 85 -8.89 -2.71 12.17
CA LYS A 85 -10.16 -3.34 11.80
C LYS A 85 -10.15 -3.71 10.31
N PRO A 86 -9.34 -4.70 9.92
CA PRO A 86 -9.39 -5.25 8.57
C PRO A 86 -10.72 -5.98 8.37
N TYR A 87 -11.18 -6.09 7.13
CA TYR A 87 -12.23 -7.03 6.78
C TYR A 87 -11.74 -8.45 7.07
N LEU A 88 -12.58 -9.25 7.74
CA LEU A 88 -12.25 -10.62 8.14
C LEU A 88 -13.16 -11.59 7.40
N ILE A 89 -12.60 -12.72 6.98
CA ILE A 89 -13.37 -13.86 6.49
C ILE A 89 -13.13 -15.01 7.45
N SER A 90 -14.20 -15.51 8.06
CA SER A 90 -14.15 -16.53 9.11
C SER A 90 -13.14 -16.20 10.22
N GLY A 91 -13.13 -14.94 10.66
CA GLY A 91 -12.23 -14.44 11.72
C GLY A 91 -10.76 -14.25 11.31
N SER A 92 -10.39 -14.58 10.07
CA SER A 92 -9.01 -14.50 9.59
C SER A 92 -8.76 -13.25 8.76
N LYS A 93 -7.58 -12.64 8.98
CA LYS A 93 -7.06 -11.55 8.14
C LYS A 93 -6.55 -12.12 6.82
N PHE A 94 -6.62 -11.32 5.77
CA PHE A 94 -6.06 -11.65 4.46
C PHE A 94 -5.54 -10.39 3.78
N ASP A 95 -4.75 -10.60 2.76
CA ASP A 95 -4.35 -9.55 1.82
C ASP A 95 -4.54 -10.04 0.38
N LEU A 96 -4.65 -9.09 -0.54
CA LEU A 96 -4.84 -9.30 -1.97
C LEU A 96 -3.54 -9.00 -2.69
N ARG A 97 -3.02 -9.98 -3.42
CA ARG A 97 -1.96 -9.78 -4.41
C ARG A 97 -2.61 -9.48 -5.76
N ILE A 98 -2.55 -8.21 -6.17
CA ILE A 98 -2.99 -7.77 -7.48
C ILE A 98 -1.77 -7.60 -8.40
N TYR A 99 -1.85 -8.17 -9.60
CA TYR A 99 -0.79 -8.05 -10.60
C TYR A 99 -1.05 -6.87 -11.52
N VAL A 100 -0.06 -5.99 -11.65
CA VAL A 100 -0.17 -4.76 -12.43
C VAL A 100 1.01 -4.67 -13.36
N TYR A 101 0.75 -4.63 -14.66
CA TYR A 101 1.77 -4.55 -15.69
C TYR A 101 1.84 -3.14 -16.26
N VAL A 102 3.00 -2.50 -16.14
CA VAL A 102 3.26 -1.18 -16.71
C VAL A 102 4.19 -1.37 -17.91
N THR A 103 3.70 -0.99 -19.09
CA THR A 103 4.43 -1.20 -20.37
C THR A 103 5.17 0.05 -20.83
N SER A 104 4.73 1.22 -20.36
CA SER A 104 5.33 2.50 -20.68
C SER A 104 4.91 3.53 -19.62
N TYR A 105 5.80 4.48 -19.35
CA TYR A 105 5.52 5.65 -18.51
C TYR A 105 5.34 6.94 -19.34
N ASP A 106 5.67 6.90 -20.64
CA ASP A 106 5.56 8.05 -21.56
C ASP A 106 5.14 7.59 -22.98
N PRO A 107 3.83 7.53 -23.30
CA PRO A 107 2.70 7.80 -22.42
C PRO A 107 2.44 6.64 -21.44
N LEU A 108 1.94 6.98 -20.25
CA LEU A 108 1.66 6.01 -19.19
C LEU A 108 0.60 4.97 -19.61
N ARG A 109 0.98 3.69 -19.57
CA ARG A 109 0.11 2.56 -19.89
C ARG A 109 0.17 1.49 -18.79
N ILE A 110 -0.95 1.34 -18.09
CA ILE A 110 -1.12 0.46 -16.93
C ILE A 110 -2.18 -0.60 -17.26
N TYR A 111 -1.84 -1.87 -17.04
CA TYR A 111 -2.75 -3.01 -17.19
C TYR A 111 -2.90 -3.70 -15.84
N LEU A 112 -4.13 -3.83 -15.36
CA LEU A 112 -4.42 -4.61 -14.16
C LEU A 112 -4.90 -5.99 -14.60
N PHE A 113 -4.31 -7.03 -14.03
CA PHE A 113 -4.78 -8.39 -14.27
C PHE A 113 -6.13 -8.60 -13.57
N SER A 114 -7.07 -9.26 -14.24
CA SER A 114 -8.43 -9.48 -13.72
C SER A 114 -8.50 -10.49 -12.58
N ASP A 115 -7.43 -11.26 -12.38
CA ASP A 115 -7.31 -12.21 -11.28
C ASP A 115 -6.09 -11.87 -10.40
N GLY A 116 -6.01 -12.52 -9.25
CA GLY A 116 -4.96 -12.30 -8.27
C GLY A 116 -4.97 -13.38 -7.20
N LEU A 117 -4.01 -13.29 -6.29
CA LEU A 117 -3.96 -14.21 -5.16
C LEU A 117 -4.65 -13.54 -3.98
N VAL A 118 -5.53 -14.28 -3.32
CA VAL A 118 -5.95 -13.91 -1.98
C VAL A 118 -5.11 -14.72 -1.01
N ARG A 119 -4.34 -14.03 -0.17
CA ARG A 119 -3.44 -14.66 0.79
C ARG A 119 -4.17 -14.80 2.11
N PHE A 120 -4.92 -15.90 2.21
CA PHE A 120 -5.43 -16.42 3.47
C PHE A 120 -4.50 -17.51 4.03
N ALA A 121 -4.85 -18.06 5.18
CA ALA A 121 -4.49 -19.44 5.51
C ALA A 121 -5.26 -20.50 4.65
N SER A 122 -6.42 -20.17 4.03
CA SER A 122 -7.38 -21.18 3.53
C SER A 122 -8.05 -20.97 2.15
N CYS A 123 -7.97 -19.80 1.48
CA CYS A 123 -8.48 -19.58 0.11
C CYS A 123 -7.37 -18.97 -0.76
N LYS A 124 -7.37 -19.23 -2.07
CA LYS A 124 -6.21 -18.98 -2.95
C LYS A 124 -6.46 -18.03 -4.13
N ALA A 125 -7.72 -17.68 -4.48
CA ALA A 125 -8.03 -16.97 -5.73
C ALA A 125 -9.00 -15.79 -5.55
N LEU A 126 -8.80 -14.72 -6.34
CA LEU A 126 -9.59 -13.50 -6.27
C LEU A 126 -11.04 -13.72 -6.73
N LYS A 127 -11.24 -14.54 -7.77
CA LYS A 127 -12.58 -14.94 -8.24
C LYS A 127 -13.44 -15.58 -7.13
N ALA A 128 -12.84 -16.43 -6.30
CA ALA A 128 -13.55 -17.06 -5.20
C ALA A 128 -13.97 -16.05 -4.12
N LEU A 129 -13.13 -15.04 -3.87
CA LEU A 129 -13.46 -13.94 -2.96
C LEU A 129 -14.64 -13.11 -3.47
N TRP A 130 -14.66 -12.74 -4.77
CA TRP A 130 -15.76 -11.97 -5.33
C TRP A 130 -17.09 -12.72 -5.30
N ASN A 131 -17.07 -14.02 -5.57
CA ASN A 131 -18.27 -14.86 -5.43
C ASN A 131 -18.78 -14.87 -3.99
N TYR A 132 -17.87 -15.05 -3.01
CA TYR A 132 -18.21 -15.01 -1.58
C TYR A 132 -18.82 -13.66 -1.16
N LEU A 133 -18.21 -12.55 -1.57
CA LEU A 133 -18.71 -11.21 -1.24
C LEU A 133 -20.07 -10.94 -1.88
N SER A 134 -20.26 -11.36 -3.13
CA SER A 134 -21.53 -11.20 -3.84
C SER A 134 -22.66 -12.00 -3.17
N GLN A 135 -22.38 -13.21 -2.69
CA GLN A 135 -23.34 -13.99 -1.88
C GLN A 135 -23.70 -13.32 -0.54
N LYS A 136 -22.82 -12.48 0.00
CA LYS A 136 -23.07 -11.66 1.20
C LYS A 136 -23.76 -10.33 0.88
N GLY A 137 -24.18 -10.10 -0.36
CA GLY A 137 -24.84 -8.86 -0.80
C GLY A 137 -23.88 -7.68 -0.98
N VAL A 138 -22.58 -7.93 -1.06
CA VAL A 138 -21.56 -6.89 -1.28
C VAL A 138 -21.34 -6.68 -2.77
N ASN A 139 -21.37 -5.42 -3.22
CA ASN A 139 -21.04 -5.05 -4.59
C ASN A 139 -19.52 -5.17 -4.84
N SER A 140 -19.10 -6.29 -5.43
CA SER A 140 -17.69 -6.58 -5.74
C SER A 140 -17.10 -5.63 -6.80
N ASP A 141 -17.90 -5.20 -7.78
CA ASP A 141 -17.45 -4.31 -8.86
C ASP A 141 -17.06 -2.94 -8.30
N ALA A 142 -17.86 -2.40 -7.37
CA ALA A 142 -17.54 -1.14 -6.70
C ALA A 142 -16.23 -1.21 -5.89
N ILE A 143 -15.89 -2.37 -5.32
CA ILE A 143 -14.60 -2.57 -4.63
C ILE A 143 -13.47 -2.63 -5.65
N TRP A 144 -13.68 -3.34 -6.76
CA TRP A 144 -12.70 -3.46 -7.83
C TRP A 144 -12.35 -2.11 -8.47
N GLU A 145 -13.33 -1.24 -8.69
CA GLU A 145 -13.09 0.13 -9.16
C GLU A 145 -12.26 0.96 -8.16
N LYS A 146 -12.53 0.83 -6.85
CA LYS A 146 -11.70 1.48 -5.83
C LYS A 146 -10.27 0.93 -5.81
N ILE A 147 -10.08 -0.38 -6.05
CA ILE A 147 -8.75 -1.00 -6.16
C ILE A 147 -8.00 -0.45 -7.38
N LYS A 148 -8.66 -0.36 -8.54
CA LYS A 148 -8.08 0.24 -9.76
C LYS A 148 -7.62 1.67 -9.49
N ASP A 149 -8.49 2.49 -8.89
CA ASP A 149 -8.17 3.89 -8.56
C ASP A 149 -6.91 4.00 -7.69
N VAL A 150 -6.85 3.21 -6.60
CA VAL A 150 -5.71 3.19 -5.68
C VAL A 150 -4.41 2.75 -6.37
N VAL A 151 -4.47 1.73 -7.22
CA VAL A 151 -3.30 1.24 -7.99
C VAL A 151 -2.82 2.30 -8.97
N VAL A 152 -3.73 2.88 -9.75
CA VAL A 152 -3.40 3.89 -10.77
C VAL A 152 -2.81 5.14 -10.11
N LYS A 153 -3.45 5.66 -9.05
CA LYS A 153 -2.92 6.80 -8.27
C LYS A 153 -1.55 6.50 -7.66
N THR A 154 -1.30 5.27 -7.24
CA THR A 154 0.01 4.86 -6.73
C THR A 154 1.08 4.94 -7.82
N ILE A 155 0.79 4.43 -9.03
CA ILE A 155 1.74 4.49 -10.15
C ILE A 155 1.97 5.94 -10.60
N ILE A 156 0.90 6.74 -10.71
CA ILE A 156 0.99 8.17 -11.04
C ILE A 156 1.87 8.92 -10.03
N SER A 157 1.78 8.59 -8.74
CA SER A 157 2.64 9.22 -7.71
C SER A 157 4.14 8.99 -7.95
N SER A 158 4.51 7.95 -8.68
CA SER A 158 5.89 7.62 -9.05
C SER A 158 6.28 8.05 -10.47
N GLU A 159 5.31 8.33 -11.34
CA GLU A 159 5.53 8.61 -12.76
C GLU A 159 6.55 9.73 -13.00
N PRO A 160 6.47 10.93 -12.37
CA PRO A 160 7.41 12.01 -12.68
C PRO A 160 8.87 11.64 -12.40
N TYR A 161 9.10 10.83 -11.38
CA TYR A 161 10.44 10.34 -11.05
C TYR A 161 10.93 9.30 -12.07
N VAL A 162 10.07 8.36 -12.45
CA VAL A 162 10.43 7.32 -13.41
C VAL A 162 10.66 7.92 -14.80
N THR A 163 9.78 8.80 -15.26
CA THR A 163 9.88 9.47 -16.57
C THR A 163 11.16 10.31 -16.68
N SER A 164 11.55 11.00 -15.61
CA SER A 164 12.84 11.73 -15.56
C SER A 164 14.05 10.81 -15.76
N LEU A 165 14.06 9.65 -15.09
CA LEU A 165 15.12 8.65 -15.26
C LEU A 165 15.10 8.02 -16.66
N LEU A 166 13.92 7.71 -17.20
CA LEU A 166 13.81 7.13 -18.54
C LEU A 166 14.39 8.08 -19.59
N LYS A 167 14.07 9.38 -19.52
CA LYS A 167 14.61 10.40 -20.43
C LYS A 167 16.13 10.56 -20.31
N MET A 168 16.67 10.36 -19.12
CA MET A 168 18.11 10.48 -18.87
C MET A 168 18.91 9.27 -19.36
N TYR A 169 18.37 8.06 -19.19
CA TYR A 169 19.14 6.82 -19.35
C TYR A 169 18.71 5.95 -20.54
N VAL A 170 17.56 6.21 -21.15
CA VAL A 170 16.95 5.32 -22.13
C VAL A 170 16.64 6.07 -23.42
N ARG A 171 17.08 5.52 -24.56
CA ARG A 171 16.88 6.14 -25.88
C ARG A 171 15.44 6.06 -26.38
N ARG A 172 14.65 5.06 -25.93
CA ARG A 172 13.26 4.86 -26.35
C ARG A 172 12.34 4.65 -25.14
N PRO A 173 11.15 5.28 -25.12
CA PRO A 173 10.23 5.22 -23.97
C PRO A 173 9.57 3.84 -23.76
N TYR A 174 9.71 2.92 -24.71
CA TYR A 174 9.15 1.56 -24.68
C TYR A 174 10.17 0.48 -24.30
N SER A 175 11.36 0.86 -23.84
CA SER A 175 12.41 -0.10 -23.50
C SER A 175 12.33 -0.62 -22.06
N CYS A 176 11.45 -0.06 -21.23
CA CYS A 176 11.27 -0.48 -19.84
C CYS A 176 9.81 -0.87 -19.60
N HIS A 177 9.62 -2.07 -19.07
CA HIS A 177 8.33 -2.57 -18.61
C HIS A 177 8.51 -3.26 -17.27
N GLU A 178 7.48 -3.26 -16.44
CA GLU A 178 7.56 -3.83 -15.10
C GLU A 178 6.24 -4.48 -14.70
N LEU A 179 6.34 -5.70 -14.17
CA LEU A 179 5.23 -6.42 -13.55
C LEU A 179 5.31 -6.24 -12.03
N PHE A 180 4.35 -5.51 -11.48
CA PHE A 180 4.24 -5.26 -10.05
C PHE A 180 3.28 -6.25 -9.38
N GLY A 181 3.63 -6.67 -8.17
CA GLY A 181 2.71 -7.32 -7.24
C GLY A 181 2.28 -6.34 -6.15
N PHE A 182 1.07 -5.79 -6.27
CA PHE A 182 0.47 -4.90 -5.27
C PHE A 182 -0.13 -5.73 -4.14
N ASP A 183 0.20 -5.36 -2.90
CA ASP A 183 -0.37 -5.95 -1.69
C ASP A 183 -1.45 -5.01 -1.17
N ILE A 184 -2.71 -5.43 -1.25
CA ILE A 184 -3.87 -4.61 -0.86
C ILE A 184 -4.60 -5.28 0.30
N MET A 185 -4.93 -4.52 1.33
CA MET A 185 -5.84 -4.97 2.40
C MET A 185 -7.16 -4.23 2.30
N LEU A 186 -8.25 -4.89 2.70
CA LEU A 186 -9.55 -4.27 2.88
C LEU A 186 -9.79 -3.98 4.36
N ASP A 187 -10.31 -2.80 4.69
CA ASP A 187 -10.82 -2.52 6.04
C ASP A 187 -12.27 -3.01 6.22
N GLU A 188 -12.79 -2.90 7.43
CA GLU A 188 -14.18 -3.27 7.78
C GLU A 188 -15.25 -2.63 6.88
N ASN A 189 -14.95 -1.48 6.28
CA ASN A 189 -15.83 -0.74 5.38
C ASN A 189 -15.53 -1.05 3.90
N LEU A 190 -14.75 -2.10 3.63
CA LEU A 190 -14.33 -2.54 2.30
C LEU A 190 -13.53 -1.48 1.53
N LYS A 191 -12.87 -0.56 2.25
CA LYS A 191 -11.94 0.39 1.64
C LYS A 191 -10.60 -0.30 1.38
N PRO A 192 -10.03 -0.19 0.17
CA PRO A 192 -8.71 -0.73 -0.13
C PRO A 192 -7.58 0.13 0.42
N TRP A 193 -6.55 -0.53 0.96
CA TRP A 193 -5.34 0.06 1.52
C TRP A 193 -4.09 -0.61 0.96
N VAL A 194 -3.09 0.20 0.59
CA VAL A 194 -1.74 -0.22 0.14
C VAL A 194 -0.74 -0.20 1.30
#